data_AF-A0A966CHX6-F1
#
_entry.id   AF-A0A966CHX6-F1
#
_cell.length_a   1.000
_cell.length_b   1.000
_cell.length_c   1.000
_cell.angle_alpha   90.00
_cell.angle_beta   90.00
_cell.angle_gamma   90.00
#
_symmetry.space_group_name_H-M   'P 1'
#
loop_
_entity.id
_entity.type
_entity.pdbx_description
1 polymer ?
#
loop_
_entity_poly.entity_id
_entity_poly.type
_entity_poly.pdbx_seq_one_letter_code
_entity_poly.pdbx_strand_id
1 'polypeptide(L)'
;YTAKNQEKLQALCLWNPVLNYDHCFLNPTLPWIAARKTHIRNDIQTQRWTTLGKRNFILGRKLFEEMVIFRPYEEIVKINIPKIIIHGDKDTKVPYEDSKMYINNSESLVTIKEAKHGFHKKQEFDQAAKATLVFFNKYFK
;
A
#
# COMPACT_ATOMS: atom_id res chain seq x y z
N TYR A 1 10.56 -7.97 -1.71
CA TYR A 1 11.92 -7.75 -2.27
C TYR A 1 12.84 -7.12 -1.23
N THR A 2 12.52 -5.91 -0.75
CA THR A 2 13.38 -5.12 0.15
C THR A 2 13.91 -5.88 1.35
N ALA A 3 13.05 -6.57 2.11
CA ALA A 3 13.46 -7.32 3.30
C ALA A 3 14.58 -8.35 3.05
N LYS A 4 14.66 -8.91 1.83
CA LYS A 4 15.64 -9.93 1.43
C LYS A 4 16.90 -9.38 0.74
N ASN A 5 16.93 -8.10 0.38
CA ASN A 5 18.01 -7.48 -0.40
C ASN A 5 18.39 -6.12 0.19
N GLN A 6 18.38 -6.01 1.52
CA GLN A 6 18.63 -4.75 2.22
C GLN A 6 20.05 -4.22 1.97
N GLU A 7 21.01 -5.13 1.78
CA GLU A 7 22.40 -4.84 1.47
C GLU A 7 22.60 -4.15 0.11
N LYS A 8 21.60 -4.23 -0.79
CA LYS A 8 21.63 -3.59 -2.11
C LYS A 8 20.86 -2.28 -2.16
N LEU A 9 20.22 -1.88 -1.06
CA LEU A 9 19.27 -0.78 -1.01
C LEU A 9 19.68 0.21 0.07
N GLN A 10 19.78 1.49 -0.29
CA GLN A 10 20.16 2.53 0.67
C GLN A 10 18.95 3.07 1.46
N ALA A 11 17.76 3.10 0.87
CA ALA A 11 16.53 3.50 1.54
C ALA A 11 15.26 2.99 0.83
N LEU A 12 14.12 3.03 1.51
CA LEU A 12 12.80 2.65 0.99
C LEU A 12 11.77 3.78 1.18
N CYS A 13 11.15 4.24 0.10
CA CYS A 13 10.01 5.15 0.15
C CYS A 13 8.78 4.46 -0.45
N LEU A 14 7.66 4.46 0.27
CA LEU A 14 6.41 3.85 -0.16
C LEU A 14 5.26 4.85 -0.12
N TRP A 15 4.53 5.01 -1.21
CA TRP A 15 3.35 5.86 -1.29
C TRP A 15 2.08 5.00 -1.21
N ASN A 16 1.16 5.33 -0.29
CA ASN A 16 -0.10 4.63 -0.03
C ASN A 16 0.01 3.08 -0.14
N PRO A 17 0.98 2.44 0.55
CA PRO A 17 1.26 1.02 0.33
C PRO A 17 0.16 0.13 0.86
N VAL A 18 -0.14 -0.93 0.10
CA VAL A 18 -0.95 -2.05 0.61
C VAL A 18 -0.05 -2.94 1.46
N LEU A 19 -0.04 -2.71 2.78
CA LEU A 19 0.74 -3.52 3.73
C LEU A 19 0.01 -4.80 4.14
N ASN A 20 -1.32 -4.75 4.24
CA ASN A 20 -2.15 -5.87 4.62
C ASN A 20 -3.10 -6.25 3.48
N TYR A 21 -2.75 -7.33 2.77
CA TYR A 21 -3.58 -7.84 1.69
C TYR A 21 -4.92 -8.37 2.16
N ASP A 22 -5.03 -8.79 3.42
CA ASP A 22 -6.30 -9.20 4.00
C ASP A 22 -7.27 -8.02 4.05
N HIS A 23 -6.87 -6.94 4.72
CA HIS A 23 -7.71 -5.73 4.87
C HIS A 23 -7.97 -4.99 3.55
N CYS A 24 -7.13 -5.18 2.53
CA CYS A 24 -7.30 -4.51 1.25
C CYS A 24 -8.06 -5.33 0.20
N PHE A 25 -7.86 -6.67 0.15
CA PHE A 25 -8.37 -7.49 -0.96
C PHE A 25 -9.10 -8.77 -0.52
N LEU A 26 -8.59 -9.53 0.46
CA LEU A 26 -9.17 -10.84 0.81
C LEU A 26 -10.40 -10.71 1.73
N ASN A 27 -10.28 -9.89 2.76
CA ASN A 27 -11.32 -9.49 3.70
C ASN A 27 -11.35 -7.96 3.80
N PRO A 28 -11.72 -7.28 2.70
CA PRO A 28 -11.63 -5.83 2.58
C PRO A 28 -12.41 -5.08 3.67
N THR A 29 -11.76 -4.08 4.27
CA THR A 29 -12.38 -3.20 5.28
C THR A 29 -12.96 -1.92 4.68
N LEU A 30 -12.49 -1.52 3.49
CA LEU A 30 -12.96 -0.31 2.82
C LEU A 30 -14.22 -0.56 1.98
N PRO A 31 -15.23 0.34 2.03
CA PRO A 31 -16.55 0.08 1.43
C PRO A 31 -16.55 -0.27 -0.06
N TRP A 32 -15.71 0.39 -0.86
CA TRP A 32 -15.72 0.26 -2.32
C TRP A 32 -15.37 -1.16 -2.79
N ILE A 33 -14.49 -1.85 -2.07
CA ILE A 33 -14.02 -3.20 -2.40
C ILE A 33 -14.78 -4.26 -1.59
N ALA A 34 -15.20 -3.93 -0.36
CA ALA A 34 -16.09 -4.77 0.44
C ALA A 34 -17.40 -5.09 -0.29
N ALA A 35 -18.00 -4.09 -0.93
CA ALA A 35 -19.20 -4.27 -1.76
C ALA A 35 -19.01 -5.25 -2.94
N ARG A 36 -17.77 -5.50 -3.37
CA ARG A 36 -17.43 -6.40 -4.49
C ARG A 36 -16.89 -7.76 -4.05
N LYS A 37 -16.70 -8.00 -2.75
CA LYS A 37 -16.05 -9.22 -2.23
C LYS A 37 -16.70 -10.51 -2.75
N THR A 38 -18.02 -10.59 -2.72
CA THR A 38 -18.77 -11.78 -3.18
C THR A 38 -18.60 -12.00 -4.68
N HIS A 39 -18.68 -10.94 -5.48
CA HIS A 39 -18.46 -11.00 -6.93
C HIS A 39 -17.05 -11.47 -7.27
N ILE A 40 -16.03 -10.87 -6.64
CA ILE A 40 -14.63 -11.25 -6.80
C ILE A 40 -14.43 -12.72 -6.46
N ARG A 41 -14.99 -13.19 -5.34
CA ARG A 41 -14.88 -14.60 -4.94
C ARG A 41 -15.51 -15.54 -5.97
N ASN A 42 -16.70 -15.21 -6.46
CA ASN A 42 -17.39 -16.00 -7.47
C ASN A 42 -16.60 -16.06 -8.78
N ASP A 43 -16.08 -14.93 -9.25
CA ASP A 43 -15.25 -14.81 -10.44
C ASP A 43 -13.98 -15.68 -10.35
N ILE A 44 -13.26 -15.59 -9.23
CA ILE A 44 -12.06 -16.39 -8.99
C ILE A 44 -12.38 -17.90 -8.95
N GLN A 45 -13.54 -18.30 -8.43
CA GLN A 45 -13.96 -19.71 -8.38
C GLN A 45 -14.39 -20.26 -9.74
N THR A 46 -15.15 -19.48 -10.51
CA THR A 46 -15.81 -19.94 -11.74
C THR A 46 -14.94 -19.76 -12.99
N GLN A 47 -14.30 -18.61 -13.12
CA GLN A 47 -13.55 -18.23 -14.33
C GLN A 47 -12.04 -18.01 -14.07
N ARG A 48 -11.58 -18.11 -12.82
CA ARG A 48 -10.17 -18.01 -12.40
C ARG A 48 -9.54 -16.63 -12.59
N TRP A 49 -10.33 -15.59 -12.83
CA TRP A 49 -9.91 -14.19 -12.86
C TRP A 49 -11.10 -13.28 -12.52
N THR A 50 -10.84 -12.05 -12.07
CA THR A 50 -11.85 -11.01 -11.80
C THR A 50 -11.36 -9.67 -12.36
N THR A 51 -12.20 -8.65 -12.34
CA THR A 51 -11.79 -7.27 -12.64
C THR A 51 -11.79 -6.38 -11.40
N LEU A 52 -10.92 -5.36 -11.38
CA LEU A 52 -10.82 -4.38 -10.32
C LEU A 52 -10.90 -2.93 -10.87
N GLY A 53 -11.59 -2.07 -10.11
CA GLY A 53 -11.71 -0.64 -10.41
C GLY A 53 -12.54 -0.34 -11.66
N LYS A 54 -12.58 0.95 -12.04
CA LYS A 54 -13.39 1.43 -13.18
C LYS A 54 -12.84 1.03 -14.55
N ARG A 55 -11.54 0.72 -14.64
CA ARG A 55 -10.86 0.33 -15.88
C ARG A 55 -10.87 -1.18 -16.11
N ASN A 56 -11.60 -1.94 -15.27
CA ASN A 56 -11.68 -3.40 -15.35
C ASN A 56 -10.33 -4.10 -15.41
N PHE A 57 -9.39 -3.69 -14.54
CA PHE A 57 -8.06 -4.30 -14.48
C PHE A 57 -8.19 -5.77 -14.10
N ILE A 58 -7.66 -6.68 -14.92
CA ILE A 58 -7.85 -8.12 -14.76
C ILE A 58 -6.87 -8.66 -13.72
N LEU A 59 -7.40 -9.35 -12.71
CA LEU A 59 -6.64 -10.04 -11.67
C LEU A 59 -6.88 -11.54 -11.77
N GLY A 60 -5.82 -12.30 -12.00
CA GLY A 60 -5.89 -13.76 -12.02
C GLY A 60 -5.94 -14.36 -10.62
N ARG A 61 -6.50 -15.56 -10.50
CA ARG A 61 -6.57 -16.35 -9.26
C ARG A 61 -5.22 -16.50 -8.57
N LYS A 62 -4.13 -16.65 -9.34
CA LYS A 62 -2.78 -16.84 -8.78
C LYS A 62 -2.35 -15.69 -7.88
N LEU A 63 -2.72 -14.45 -8.23
CA LEU A 63 -2.41 -13.28 -7.42
C LEU A 63 -3.11 -13.34 -6.05
N PHE A 64 -4.36 -13.80 -6.00
CA PHE A 64 -5.09 -13.97 -4.74
C PHE A 64 -4.47 -15.08 -3.88
N GLU A 65 -4.02 -16.18 -4.48
CA GLU A 65 -3.30 -17.23 -3.77
C GLU A 65 -1.99 -16.70 -3.16
N GLU A 66 -1.27 -15.85 -3.89
CA GLU A 66 -0.07 -15.18 -3.39
C GLU A 66 -0.39 -14.20 -2.25
N MET A 67 -1.48 -13.44 -2.35
CA MET A 67 -1.94 -12.53 -1.30
C MET A 67 -2.27 -13.25 0.03
N VAL A 68 -2.66 -14.52 -0.01
CA VAL A 68 -2.86 -15.34 1.21
C VAL A 68 -1.54 -15.70 1.88
N ILE A 69 -0.47 -15.84 1.09
CA ILE A 69 0.84 -16.29 1.56
C ILE A 69 1.69 -15.10 2.02
N PHE A 70 1.71 -14.02 1.25
CA PHE A 70 2.57 -12.87 1.52
C PHE A 70 1.95 -11.95 2.56
N ARG A 71 2.77 -11.55 3.54
CA ARG A 71 2.40 -10.65 4.63
C ARG A 71 3.35 -9.45 4.67
N PRO A 72 3.18 -8.44 3.79
CA PRO A 72 4.10 -7.31 3.73
C PRO A 72 4.23 -6.57 5.07
N TYR A 73 3.18 -6.55 5.89
CA TYR A 73 3.20 -5.99 7.23
C TYR A 73 4.15 -6.72 8.21
N GLU A 74 4.37 -8.03 8.05
CA GLU A 74 5.39 -8.77 8.82
C GLU A 74 6.80 -8.53 8.28
N GLU A 75 6.93 -8.25 6.98
CA GLU A 75 8.23 -8.03 6.35
C GLU A 75 8.73 -6.60 6.55
N ILE A 76 7.85 -5.61 6.57
CA ILE A 76 8.24 -4.19 6.71
C ILE A 76 8.87 -3.89 8.07
N VAL A 77 8.50 -4.62 9.13
CA VAL A 77 9.12 -4.51 10.45
C VAL A 77 10.55 -5.05 10.48
N LYS A 78 10.89 -5.99 9.58
CA LYS A 78 12.24 -6.59 9.45
C LYS A 78 13.20 -5.72 8.63
N ILE A 79 12.71 -4.65 8.00
CA ILE A 79 13.51 -3.73 7.19
C ILE A 79 14.23 -2.73 8.10
N ASN A 80 15.56 -2.78 8.13
CA ASN A 80 16.44 -1.96 8.96
C ASN A 80 17.05 -0.77 8.22
N ILE A 81 17.05 -0.79 6.87
CA ILE A 81 17.44 0.39 6.10
C ILE A 81 16.45 1.55 6.34
N PRO A 82 16.88 2.81 6.16
CA PRO A 82 15.99 3.95 6.23
C PRO A 82 14.71 3.72 5.42
N LYS A 83 13.55 3.97 6.04
CA LYS A 83 12.25 3.77 5.38
C LYS A 83 11.25 4.85 5.76
N ILE A 84 10.41 5.21 4.79
CA ILE A 84 9.30 6.15 4.97
C ILE A 84 8.07 5.65 4.22
N ILE A 85 6.90 5.83 4.83
CA ILE A 85 5.59 5.73 4.18
C ILE A 85 5.01 7.12 4.06
N ILE A 86 4.43 7.42 2.90
CA ILE A 86 3.67 8.63 2.65
C ILE A 86 2.24 8.21 2.32
N HIS A 87 1.27 8.62 3.13
CA HIS A 87 -0.11 8.15 2.98
C HIS A 87 -1.13 9.27 3.20
N GLY A 88 -2.13 9.37 2.33
CA GLY A 88 -3.29 10.25 2.54
C GLY A 88 -4.26 9.71 3.59
N ASP A 89 -4.69 10.54 4.55
CA ASP A 89 -5.60 10.10 5.63
C ASP A 89 -7.07 9.98 5.20
N LYS A 90 -7.40 10.36 3.95
CA LYS A 90 -8.70 10.12 3.31
C LYS A 90 -8.57 9.13 2.16
N ASP A 91 -7.55 8.28 2.17
CA ASP A 91 -7.45 7.18 1.23
C ASP A 91 -8.66 6.24 1.39
N THR A 92 -9.42 6.10 0.32
CA THR A 92 -10.60 5.22 0.25
C THR A 92 -10.32 3.98 -0.59
N LYS A 93 -9.09 3.80 -1.08
CA LYS A 93 -8.63 2.68 -1.91
C LYS A 93 -7.75 1.72 -1.13
N VAL A 94 -6.87 2.25 -0.28
CA VAL A 94 -5.98 1.49 0.60
C VAL A 94 -6.20 1.93 2.05
N PRO A 95 -6.28 1.02 3.03
CA PRO A 95 -6.53 1.42 4.41
C PRO A 95 -5.35 2.21 5.00
N TYR A 96 -5.59 3.50 5.31
CA TYR A 96 -4.59 4.35 5.99
C TYR A 96 -4.18 3.80 7.36
N GLU A 97 -5.13 3.21 8.10
CA GLU A 97 -4.87 2.66 9.43
C GLU A 97 -3.84 1.52 9.41
N ASP A 98 -3.71 0.76 8.31
CA ASP A 98 -2.66 -0.26 8.20
C ASP A 98 -1.27 0.39 8.20
N SER A 99 -1.10 1.55 7.57
CA SER A 99 0.18 2.28 7.58
C SER A 99 0.51 2.84 8.96
N LYS A 100 -0.50 3.26 9.74
CA LYS A 100 -0.30 3.67 11.14
C LYS A 100 0.03 2.48 12.04
N MET A 101 -0.62 1.35 11.83
CA MET A 101 -0.49 0.17 12.69
C MET A 101 0.87 -0.51 12.55
N TYR A 102 1.39 -0.64 11.32
CA TYR A 102 2.56 -1.48 11.04
C TYR A 102 3.88 -0.71 10.92
N ILE A 103 3.88 0.59 11.18
CA ILE A 103 5.10 1.37 11.32
C ILE A 103 5.40 1.60 12.81
N ASN A 104 6.58 1.17 13.23
CA ASN A 104 7.03 1.22 14.63
C ASN A 104 7.35 2.63 15.15
N ASN A 105 7.46 3.64 14.29
CA ASN A 105 7.81 5.00 14.67
C ASN A 105 7.02 6.02 13.83
N SER A 106 6.39 6.98 14.50
CA SER A 106 5.65 8.08 13.86
C SER A 106 6.50 8.87 12.86
N GLU A 107 7.82 8.95 13.04
CA GLU A 107 8.73 9.64 12.11
C GLU A 107 8.87 8.94 10.75
N SER A 108 8.50 7.66 10.65
CA SER A 108 8.52 6.90 9.39
C SER A 108 7.20 6.97 8.63
N LEU A 109 6.20 7.69 9.13
CA LEU A 109 4.91 7.89 8.45
C LEU A 109 4.63 9.38 8.25
N VAL A 110 4.57 9.81 6.98
CA VAL A 110 4.12 11.14 6.60
C VAL A 110 2.66 11.07 6.16
N THR A 111 1.78 11.66 6.97
CA THR A 111 0.37 11.81 6.64
C THR A 111 0.14 13.04 5.78
N ILE A 112 -0.45 12.86 4.59
CA ILE A 112 -0.92 13.97 3.76
C ILE A 112 -2.39 14.22 4.12
N LYS A 113 -2.65 15.32 4.81
CA LYS A 113 -3.98 15.66 5.35
C LYS A 113 -5.02 15.89 4.26
N GLU A 114 -6.21 15.34 4.48
CA GLU A 114 -7.37 15.39 3.59
C GLU A 114 -7.15 14.76 2.20
N ALA A 115 -6.03 14.07 2.02
CA ALA A 115 -5.61 13.55 0.73
C ALA A 115 -6.13 12.13 0.50
N LYS A 116 -6.49 11.86 -0.76
CA LYS A 116 -6.94 10.55 -1.24
C LYS A 116 -5.78 9.78 -1.87
N HIS A 117 -6.04 8.53 -2.25
CA HIS A 117 -5.06 7.60 -2.85
C HIS A 117 -4.15 8.18 -3.93
N GLY A 118 -4.69 9.04 -4.80
CA GLY A 118 -3.97 9.58 -5.96
C GLY A 118 -3.36 10.97 -5.74
N PHE A 119 -3.44 11.56 -4.54
CA PHE A 119 -3.00 12.93 -4.28
C PHE A 119 -3.49 13.93 -5.35
N HIS A 120 -4.81 13.94 -5.60
CA HIS A 120 -5.39 14.58 -6.78
C HIS A 120 -5.25 16.10 -6.83
N LYS A 121 -5.02 16.77 -5.68
CA LYS A 121 -4.72 18.20 -5.66
C LYS A 121 -3.22 18.41 -5.77
N LYS A 122 -2.81 19.44 -6.53
CA LYS A 122 -1.40 19.82 -6.68
C LYS A 122 -0.69 19.95 -5.31
N GLN A 123 -1.34 20.58 -4.33
CA GLN A 123 -0.77 20.75 -3.00
C GLN A 123 -0.53 19.41 -2.26
N GLU A 124 -1.44 18.44 -2.41
CA GLU A 124 -1.29 17.10 -1.81
C GLU A 124 -0.08 16.38 -2.43
N PHE A 125 0.02 16.43 -3.77
CA PHE A 125 1.14 15.85 -4.50
C PHE A 125 2.47 16.53 -4.17
N ASP A 126 2.51 17.87 -4.14
CA ASP A 126 3.70 18.64 -3.81
C ASP A 126 4.21 18.31 -2.39
N GLN A 127 3.31 18.09 -1.43
CA GLN A 127 3.70 17.64 -0.09
C GLN A 127 4.31 16.24 -0.10
N ALA A 128 3.69 15.28 -0.79
CA ALA A 128 4.22 13.93 -0.92
C ALA A 128 5.59 13.90 -1.64
N ALA A 129 5.72 14.68 -2.72
CA ALA A 129 6.96 14.84 -3.47
C ALA A 129 8.06 15.50 -2.60
N LYS A 130 7.73 16.58 -1.89
CA LYS A 130 8.68 17.24 -0.97
C LYS A 130 9.16 16.29 0.12
N ALA A 131 8.26 15.54 0.76
CA ALA A 131 8.63 14.56 1.78
C ALA A 131 9.55 13.46 1.21
N THR A 132 9.29 13.02 -0.02
CA THR A 132 10.15 12.05 -0.73
C THR A 132 11.55 12.62 -0.98
N LEU A 133 11.65 13.85 -1.49
CA LEU A 133 12.93 14.50 -1.76
C LEU A 133 13.73 14.74 -0.47
N VAL A 134 13.08 15.26 0.57
CA VAL A 134 13.71 15.47 1.88
C VAL A 134 14.23 14.16 2.45
N PHE A 135 13.45 13.08 2.34
CA PHE A 135 13.87 11.76 2.81
C PHE A 135 15.09 11.24 2.04
N PHE A 136 15.06 11.23 0.70
CA PHE A 136 16.18 10.72 -0.07
C PHE A 136 17.43 11.59 0.05
N ASN A 137 17.32 12.92 0.05
CA ASN A 137 18.47 13.82 0.24
C ASN A 137 19.18 13.62 1.59
N LYS A 138 18.49 13.08 2.60
CA LYS A 138 19.10 12.76 3.90
C LYS A 138 20.05 11.55 3.81
N TYR A 139 19.76 10.59 2.92
CA TYR A 139 20.45 9.29 2.86
C TYR A 139 21.27 9.07 1.60
N PHE A 140 21.03 9.87 0.56
CA PHE A 140 21.78 9.88 -0.70
C PHE A 140 22.58 11.18 -0.74
N LYS A 141 23.89 11.06 -0.53
CA LYS A 141 24.88 12.12 -0.71
C LYS A 141 25.70 11.83 -1.95
#